data_AF-A0A147HQS9-F1
#
_entry.id   AF-A0A147HQS9-F1
#
_cell.length_a   1.000
_cell.length_b   1.000
_cell.length_c   1.000
_cell.angle_alpha   90.00
_cell.angle_beta   90.00
_cell.angle_gamma   90.00
#
_symmetry.space_group_name_H-M   'P 1'
#
loop_
_entity.id
_entity.type
_entity.pdbx_description
1 polymer ?
#
loop_
_entity_poly.entity_id
_entity_poly.type
_entity_poly.pdbx_seq_one_letter_code
_entity_poly.pdbx_strand_id
1 'polypeptide(L)'
;MGIRGRGLAARMVSLGYIDDRAYAEAKAASLARRGLGARRVAQALHAARVGTEDHEAIGPQVAEAARDAALAFARRKRIGPYGSGEADRAVRDKQFAAMMRAGHAVELSRRIVAAAPGEVPDDDNF
;
A
#
# COMPACT_ATOMS: atom_id res chain seq x y z
N MET A 1 -6.12 33.89 28.93
CA MET A 1 -7.10 32.95 28.36
C MET A 1 -6.40 32.11 27.29
N GLY A 2 -6.28 30.78 27.46
CA GLY A 2 -6.06 29.87 26.33
C GLY A 2 -4.70 29.17 26.14
N ILE A 3 -4.10 28.55 27.17
CA ILE A 3 -3.05 27.52 26.99
C ILE A 3 -3.46 26.20 27.66
N ARG A 4 -4.71 25.75 27.45
CA ARG A 4 -5.23 24.50 28.05
C ARG A 4 -5.18 23.26 27.12
N GLY A 5 -4.82 23.42 25.84
CA GLY A 5 -4.80 22.33 24.86
C GLY A 5 -3.55 21.44 24.92
N ARG A 6 -2.36 22.02 25.08
CA ARG A 6 -1.08 21.28 25.02
C ARG A 6 -0.91 20.25 26.15
N GLY A 7 -1.40 20.55 27.36
CA GLY A 7 -1.30 19.64 28.51
C GLY A 7 -2.27 18.46 28.47
N LEU A 8 -3.36 18.55 27.69
CA LEU A 8 -4.31 17.44 27.54
C LEU A 8 -3.79 16.41 26.54
N ALA A 9 -3.30 16.85 25.38
CA ALA A 9 -2.71 15.97 24.37
C ALA A 9 -1.50 15.20 24.92
N ALA A 10 -0.59 15.87 25.64
CA ALA A 10 0.56 15.22 26.26
C ALA A 10 0.16 14.18 27.32
N ARG A 11 -0.88 14.46 28.12
CA ARG A 11 -1.44 13.47 29.06
C ARG A 11 -2.12 12.29 28.35
N MET A 12 -2.77 12.53 27.21
CA MET A 12 -3.38 11.46 26.41
C MET A 12 -2.32 10.57 25.76
N VAL A 13 -1.20 11.11 25.28
CA VAL A 13 -0.04 10.34 24.79
C VAL A 13 0.59 9.52 25.93
N SER A 14 0.85 10.13 27.10
CA SER A 14 1.45 9.40 28.24
C SER A 14 0.57 8.28 28.79
N LEU A 15 -0.74 8.37 28.57
CA LEU A 15 -1.72 7.37 28.96
C LEU A 15 -2.01 6.35 27.83
N GLY A 16 -1.33 6.45 26.68
CA GLY A 16 -1.50 5.55 25.53
C GLY A 16 -2.79 5.73 24.73
N TYR A 17 -3.54 6.82 24.95
CA TYR A 17 -4.77 7.12 24.20
C TYR A 17 -4.52 7.71 22.80
N ILE A 18 -3.30 8.19 22.54
CA ILE A 18 -2.84 8.67 21.24
C ILE A 18 -1.55 7.90 20.93
N ASP A 19 -1.65 6.95 20.00
CA ASP A 19 -0.54 6.15 19.49
C ASP A 19 -0.51 6.31 17.96
N ASP A 20 0.32 7.25 17.50
CA ASP A 20 0.46 7.58 16.08
C ASP A 20 1.03 6.40 15.28
N ARG A 21 1.84 5.55 15.92
CA ARG A 21 2.37 4.33 15.33
C ARG A 21 1.25 3.31 15.14
N ALA A 22 0.49 2.96 16.16
CA ALA A 22 -0.62 2.01 16.04
C ALA A 22 -1.66 2.49 15.01
N TYR A 23 -1.94 3.79 14.96
CA TYR A 23 -2.78 4.38 13.92
C TYR A 23 -2.18 4.17 12.52
N ALA A 24 -0.90 4.44 12.35
CA ALA A 24 -0.23 4.34 11.06
C ALA A 24 -0.10 2.89 10.58
N GLU A 25 0.17 1.92 11.46
CA GLU A 25 0.17 0.48 11.16
C GLU A 25 -1.23 0.02 10.70
N ALA A 26 -2.28 0.36 11.46
CA ALA A 26 -3.66 0.03 11.11
C ALA A 26 -4.10 0.68 9.78
N LYS A 27 -3.67 1.93 9.54
CA LYS A 27 -3.93 2.65 8.29
C LYS A 27 -3.22 1.98 7.11
N ALA A 28 -1.94 1.62 7.27
CA ALA A 28 -1.16 0.94 6.24
C ALA A 28 -1.79 -0.40 5.85
N ALA A 29 -2.11 -1.24 6.84
CA ALA A 29 -2.78 -2.53 6.62
C ALA A 29 -4.14 -2.37 5.94
N SER A 30 -4.93 -1.37 6.33
CA SER A 30 -6.23 -1.08 5.69
C SER A 30 -6.07 -0.69 4.21
N LEU A 31 -5.09 0.16 3.88
CA LEU A 31 -4.82 0.58 2.51
C LEU A 31 -4.25 -0.56 1.66
N ALA A 32 -3.37 -1.38 2.21
CA ALA A 32 -2.83 -2.57 1.56
C ALA A 32 -3.93 -3.58 1.20
N ARG A 33 -4.85 -3.89 2.13
CA ARG A 33 -6.03 -4.73 1.86
C ARG A 33 -6.94 -4.17 0.77
N ARG A 34 -6.98 -2.85 0.60
CA ARG A 34 -7.70 -2.18 -0.50
C ARG A 34 -6.92 -2.23 -1.83
N GLY A 35 -5.76 -2.88 -1.86
CA GLY A 35 -4.88 -2.98 -3.01
C GLY A 35 -4.19 -1.67 -3.36
N LEU A 36 -3.76 -0.89 -2.37
CA LEU A 36 -2.92 0.29 -2.60
C LEU A 36 -1.46 -0.06 -2.29
N GLY A 37 -0.56 0.29 -3.20
CA GLY A 37 0.86 0.01 -3.05
C GLY A 37 1.57 0.99 -2.13
N ALA A 38 2.80 0.63 -1.74
CA ALA A 38 3.64 1.36 -0.77
C ALA A 38 3.66 2.88 -0.99
N ARG A 39 3.76 3.34 -2.23
CA ARG A 39 3.79 4.78 -2.54
C ARG A 39 2.49 5.50 -2.14
N ARG A 40 1.34 4.86 -2.32
CA ARG A 40 0.04 5.43 -1.90
C ARG A 40 -0.16 5.36 -0.40
N VAL A 41 0.36 4.31 0.24
CA VAL A 41 0.38 4.19 1.71
C VAL A 41 1.20 5.33 2.31
N ALA A 42 2.44 5.52 1.85
CA ALA A 42 3.30 6.61 2.30
C ALA A 42 2.65 7.99 2.11
N GLN A 43 2.02 8.25 0.96
CA GLN A 43 1.30 9.51 0.73
C GLN A 43 0.14 9.72 1.72
N ALA A 44 -0.60 8.66 2.04
CA ALA A 44 -1.72 8.75 2.98
C ALA A 44 -1.27 8.96 4.43
N LEU A 45 -0.16 8.34 4.84
CA LEU A 45 0.44 8.53 6.15
C LEU A 45 1.01 9.95 6.30
N HIS A 46 1.72 10.44 5.28
CA HIS A 46 2.22 11.81 5.25
C HIS A 46 1.07 12.83 5.35
N ALA A 47 -0.03 12.62 4.61
CA ALA A 47 -1.20 13.49 4.68
C ALA A 47 -1.88 13.49 6.06
N ALA A 48 -1.73 12.40 6.82
CA ALA A 48 -2.23 12.30 8.19
C ALA A 48 -1.30 12.96 9.23
N ARG A 49 -0.17 13.54 8.81
CA ARG A 49 0.88 14.12 9.68
C ARG A 49 1.45 13.15 10.71
N VAL A 50 1.46 11.86 10.35
CA VAL A 50 2.25 10.84 11.05
C VAL A 50 3.72 11.21 10.89
N GLY A 51 4.50 11.22 11.97
CA GLY A 51 5.87 11.73 11.99
C GLY A 51 6.79 10.94 11.05
N THR A 52 7.86 11.56 10.55
CA THR A 52 8.83 10.91 9.64
C THR A 52 9.48 9.66 10.26
N GLU A 53 9.62 9.62 11.59
CA GLU A 53 10.15 8.48 12.34
C GLU A 53 9.20 7.26 12.28
N ASP A 54 7.88 7.49 12.29
CA ASP A 54 6.88 6.43 12.18
C ASP A 54 6.83 5.83 10.76
N HIS A 55 7.19 6.63 9.75
CA HIS A 55 7.26 6.15 8.36
C HIS A 55 8.35 5.08 8.16
N GLU A 56 9.51 5.25 8.79
CA GLU A 56 10.60 4.26 8.72
C GLU A 56 10.24 2.98 9.48
N ALA A 57 9.61 3.12 10.64
CA ALA A 57 9.18 1.99 11.47
C ALA A 57 8.17 1.07 10.76
N ILE A 58 7.35 1.61 9.86
CA ILE A 58 6.27 0.87 9.16
C ILE A 58 6.73 0.34 7.79
N GLY A 59 7.89 0.80 7.30
CA GLY A 59 8.49 0.36 6.05
C GLY A 59 8.51 -1.17 5.86
N PRO A 60 8.99 -1.96 6.84
CA PRO A 60 9.01 -3.42 6.76
C PRO A 60 7.63 -4.05 6.56
N GLN A 61 6.62 -3.63 7.34
CA GLN A 61 5.25 -4.15 7.22
C GLN A 61 4.62 -3.82 5.87
N VAL A 62 4.91 -2.63 5.32
CA VAL A 62 4.44 -2.23 3.99
C VAL A 62 5.13 -3.04 2.90
N ALA A 63 6.40 -3.38 3.08
CA ALA A 63 7.13 -4.25 2.16
C ALA A 63 6.56 -5.68 2.18
N GLU A 64 6.32 -6.25 3.37
CA GLU A 64 5.69 -7.56 3.55
C GLU A 64 4.30 -7.62 2.88
N ALA A 65 3.49 -6.57 3.03
CA ALA A 65 2.15 -6.50 2.43
C ALA A 65 2.14 -6.11 0.94
N ALA A 66 3.30 -5.78 0.34
CA ALA A 66 3.34 -5.18 -0.99
C ALA A 66 2.86 -6.13 -2.09
N ARG A 67 3.26 -7.41 -2.02
CA ARG A 67 2.84 -8.46 -2.96
C ARG A 67 1.33 -8.66 -2.88
N ASP A 68 0.80 -8.91 -1.69
CA ASP A 68 -0.62 -9.13 -1.45
C ASP A 68 -1.48 -7.95 -1.90
N ALA A 69 -1.04 -6.72 -1.61
CA ALA A 69 -1.73 -5.52 -2.07
C ALA A 69 -1.77 -5.45 -3.62
N ALA A 70 -0.67 -5.78 -4.29
CA ALA A 70 -0.60 -5.78 -5.75
C ALA A 70 -1.49 -6.88 -6.37
N LEU A 71 -1.48 -8.09 -5.79
CA LEU A 71 -2.35 -9.19 -6.23
C LEU A 71 -3.83 -8.88 -5.97
N ALA A 72 -4.18 -8.29 -4.83
CA ALA A 72 -5.53 -7.84 -4.52
C ALA A 72 -6.02 -6.77 -5.52
N PHE A 73 -5.14 -5.82 -5.87
CA PHE A 73 -5.44 -4.83 -6.91
C PHE A 73 -5.65 -5.50 -8.28
N ALA A 74 -4.74 -6.39 -8.68
CA ALA A 74 -4.79 -7.09 -9.95
C ALA A 74 -6.05 -7.94 -10.08
N ARG A 75 -6.42 -8.67 -9.02
CA ARG A 75 -7.67 -9.47 -8.96
C ARG A 75 -8.89 -8.60 -9.17
N ARG A 76 -9.01 -7.50 -8.42
CA ARG A 76 -10.13 -6.56 -8.54
C ARG A 76 -10.21 -5.91 -9.93
N LYS A 77 -9.07 -5.73 -10.60
CA LYS A 77 -8.98 -5.10 -11.92
C LYS A 77 -8.90 -6.09 -13.09
N ARG A 78 -8.94 -7.41 -12.82
CA ARG A 78 -8.79 -8.48 -13.83
C ARG A 78 -7.54 -8.29 -14.69
N ILE A 79 -6.40 -8.09 -14.02
CA ILE A 79 -5.08 -7.88 -14.65
C ILE A 79 -4.28 -9.18 -14.58
N GLY A 80 -3.55 -9.48 -15.66
CA GLY A 80 -2.59 -10.59 -15.74
C GLY A 80 -3.19 -11.94 -15.31
N PRO A 81 -2.77 -12.52 -14.17
CA PRO A 81 -3.24 -13.83 -13.72
C PRO A 81 -4.74 -13.91 -13.45
N TYR A 82 -5.39 -12.75 -13.28
CA TYR A 82 -6.83 -12.65 -13.06
C TYR A 82 -7.60 -12.12 -14.29
N GLY A 83 -6.93 -11.94 -15.42
CA GLY A 83 -7.50 -11.50 -16.68
C GLY A 83 -7.91 -12.66 -17.60
N SER A 84 -8.34 -12.34 -18.81
CA SER A 84 -8.79 -13.32 -19.82
C SER A 84 -7.68 -13.86 -20.73
N GLY A 85 -6.44 -13.36 -20.61
CA GLY A 85 -5.29 -13.82 -21.41
C GLY A 85 -5.12 -13.14 -22.78
N GLU A 86 -6.16 -12.49 -23.29
CA GLU A 86 -6.17 -11.85 -24.62
C GLU A 86 -5.79 -10.36 -24.59
N ALA A 87 -4.89 -9.96 -23.67
CA ALA A 87 -4.49 -8.56 -23.55
C ALA A 87 -3.44 -8.21 -24.62
N ASP A 88 -3.80 -7.34 -25.58
CA ASP A 88 -2.84 -6.75 -26.50
C ASP A 88 -1.84 -5.82 -25.77
N ARG A 89 -0.82 -5.33 -26.50
CA ARG A 89 0.20 -4.45 -25.91
C ARG A 89 -0.40 -3.18 -25.28
N ALA A 90 -1.38 -2.57 -25.93
CA ALA A 90 -2.00 -1.33 -25.45
C ALA A 90 -2.81 -1.57 -24.16
N VAL A 91 -3.47 -2.72 -24.04
CA VAL A 91 -4.16 -3.15 -22.82
C VAL A 91 -3.13 -3.37 -21.70
N ARG A 92 -2.03 -4.07 -21.97
CA ARG A 92 -0.96 -4.29 -20.98
C ARG A 92 -0.34 -2.98 -20.49
N ASP A 93 -0.08 -2.03 -21.38
CA ASP A 93 0.42 -0.71 -21.00
C ASP A 93 -0.57 0.06 -20.11
N LYS A 94 -1.87 -0.01 -20.43
CA LYS A 94 -2.93 0.59 -19.58
C LYS A 94 -3.01 -0.07 -18.20
N GLN A 95 -2.86 -1.39 -18.13
CA GLN A 95 -2.85 -2.15 -16.87
C GLN A 95 -1.63 -1.79 -16.03
N PHE A 96 -0.44 -1.74 -16.64
CA PHE A 96 0.78 -1.29 -15.97
C PHE A 96 0.64 0.13 -15.43
N ALA A 97 0.13 1.06 -16.24
CA ALA A 97 -0.14 2.42 -15.80
C ALA A 97 -1.15 2.48 -14.63
N ALA A 98 -2.13 1.58 -14.59
CA ALA A 98 -3.08 1.49 -13.48
C ALA A 98 -2.39 1.03 -12.18
N MET A 99 -1.52 0.02 -12.24
CA MET A 99 -0.71 -0.44 -11.10
C MET A 99 0.20 0.67 -10.57
N MET A 100 0.88 1.38 -11.48
CA MET A 100 1.76 2.50 -11.12
C MET A 100 0.96 3.62 -10.44
N ARG A 101 -0.22 3.96 -10.94
CA ARG A 101 -1.10 4.97 -10.31
C ARG A 101 -1.62 4.52 -8.95
N ALA A 102 -1.82 3.22 -8.74
CA ALA A 102 -2.16 2.62 -7.45
C ALA A 102 -0.97 2.54 -6.47
N GLY A 103 0.24 2.83 -6.94
CA GLY A 103 1.43 3.00 -6.10
C GLY A 103 2.25 1.72 -5.90
N HIS A 104 2.06 0.71 -6.75
CA HIS A 104 2.85 -0.53 -6.71
C HIS A 104 4.25 -0.33 -7.30
N ALA A 105 5.18 -1.17 -6.89
CA ALA A 105 6.55 -1.19 -7.40
C ALA A 105 6.55 -1.56 -8.90
N VAL A 106 7.49 -0.99 -9.65
CA VAL A 106 7.62 -1.19 -11.10
C VAL A 106 7.79 -2.66 -11.45
N GLU A 107 8.73 -3.34 -10.79
CA GLU A 107 9.09 -4.71 -11.11
C GLU A 107 7.93 -5.69 -10.89
N LEU A 108 7.34 -5.64 -9.69
CA LEU A 108 6.12 -6.39 -9.36
C LEU A 108 4.97 -6.10 -10.33
N SER A 109 4.78 -4.84 -10.72
CA SER A 109 3.74 -4.46 -11.69
C SER A 109 3.98 -5.04 -13.08
N ARG A 110 5.24 -5.07 -13.55
CA ARG A 110 5.59 -5.67 -14.85
C ARG A 110 5.31 -7.17 -14.86
N ARG A 111 5.74 -7.88 -13.82
CA ARG A 111 5.53 -9.33 -13.68
C ARG A 111 4.05 -9.69 -13.65
N ILE A 112 3.28 -8.99 -12.82
CA ILE A 112 1.82 -9.21 -12.76
C ILE A 112 1.17 -8.97 -14.13
N VAL A 113 1.51 -7.90 -14.83
CA VAL A 113 0.89 -7.59 -16.14
C VAL A 113 1.29 -8.60 -17.22
N ALA A 114 2.48 -9.19 -17.12
CA ALA A 114 2.99 -10.18 -18.06
C ALA A 114 2.50 -11.61 -17.80
N ALA A 115 2.09 -11.91 -16.55
CA ALA A 115 1.65 -13.24 -16.16
C ALA A 115 0.39 -13.71 -16.92
N ALA A 116 0.40 -14.98 -17.34
CA ALA A 116 -0.74 -15.61 -17.99
C ALA A 116 -1.90 -15.82 -17.00
N PRO A 117 -3.15 -15.97 -17.47
CA PRO A 117 -4.28 -16.32 -16.61
C PRO A 117 -3.97 -17.56 -15.76
N GLY A 118 -4.20 -17.47 -14.46
CA GLY A 118 -3.89 -18.53 -13.49
C GLY A 118 -2.44 -18.59 -13.02
N GLU A 119 -1.50 -17.90 -13.68
CA GLU A 119 -0.08 -17.87 -13.32
C GLU A 119 0.20 -16.77 -12.28
N VAL A 120 -0.09 -17.06 -11.01
CA VAL A 120 0.22 -16.13 -9.92
C VAL A 120 1.73 -16.17 -9.66
N PRO A 121 2.47 -15.04 -9.77
CA PRO A 121 3.91 -15.04 -9.53
C PRO A 121 4.23 -15.43 -8.07
N ASP A 122 5.03 -16.46 -7.86
CA ASP A 122 5.44 -16.96 -6.53
C ASP A 122 6.47 -16.08 -5.82
N ASP A 123 6.59 -16.30 -4.50
CA ASP A 123 7.47 -15.54 -3.60
C ASP A 123 8.95 -15.67 -3.94
N ASP A 124 9.39 -16.83 -4.44
CA ASP A 124 10.81 -17.12 -4.77
C ASP A 124 11.36 -16.31 -5.95
N ASN A 125 10.50 -15.55 -6.64
CA ASN A 125 10.91 -14.74 -7.78
C ASN A 125 11.07 -13.25 -7.41
N PHE A 126 10.84 -12.83 -6.15
CA PHE A 126 10.79 -11.42 -5.72
C PHE A 126 12.10 -10.81 -5.23
#